data_AF-A0A929PL66-F1
#
_entry.id   AF-A0A929PL66-F1
#
_cell.length_a   1.000
_cell.length_b   1.000
_cell.length_c   1.000
_cell.angle_alpha   90.00
_cell.angle_beta   90.00
_cell.angle_gamma   90.00
#
_symmetry.space_group_name_H-M   'P 1'
#
loop_
_entity.id
_entity.type
_entity.pdbx_description
1 polymer ?
#
loop_
_entity_poly.entity_id
_entity_poly.type
_entity_poly.pdbx_seq_one_letter_code
_entity_poly.pdbx_strand_id
1 'polypeptide(L)' 'LAELFGIGINELPLTIVLSWMEQKAVAILWSLLSLGVKGIYMGPVPPAWVNDDILAVLTEQYDLHLTSNPEEDLKQMLSA' A
#
# COMPACT_ATOMS: atom_id res chain seq x y z
N LEU A 1 -12.62 -13.38 0.36
CA LEU A 1 -12.01 -13.66 -0.96
C LEU A 1 -10.80 -14.56 -0.83
N ALA A 2 -9.78 -14.18 -0.05
CA ALA A 2 -8.61 -15.04 0.24
C ALA A 2 -9.03 -16.43 0.74
N GLU A 3 -9.94 -16.49 1.73
CA GLU A 3 -10.52 -17.74 2.23
C GLU A 3 -11.24 -18.55 1.15
N LEU A 4 -12.00 -17.89 0.26
CA LEU A 4 -12.73 -18.54 -0.84
C LEU A 4 -11.77 -19.20 -1.84
N PHE A 5 -10.61 -18.59 -2.08
CA PHE A 5 -9.57 -19.13 -2.96
C PHE A 5 -8.56 -20.03 -2.25
N GLY A 6 -8.57 -20.09 -0.92
CA GLY A 6 -7.61 -20.87 -0.14
C GLY A 6 -6.17 -20.35 -0.20
N ILE A 7 -5.99 -19.04 -0.43
CA ILE A 7 -4.67 -18.38 -0.57
C ILE A 7 -4.47 -17.30 0.50
N GLY A 8 -3.22 -16.85 0.70
CA GLY A 8 -2.89 -15.73 1.58
C GLY A 8 -3.46 -14.38 1.09
N ILE A 9 -3.56 -13.41 2.00
CA ILE A 9 -4.14 -12.09 1.67
C ILE A 9 -3.36 -11.35 0.57
N ASN A 10 -2.03 -11.48 0.55
CA ASN A 10 -1.14 -10.86 -0.43
C ASN A 10 -1.02 -11.66 -1.73
N GLU A 11 -1.64 -12.85 -1.82
CA GLU A 11 -1.69 -13.67 -3.05
C GLU A 11 -2.96 -13.36 -3.86
N LEU A 12 -3.86 -12.52 -3.33
CA LEU A 12 -5.00 -12.06 -4.09
C LEU A 12 -4.54 -11.23 -5.30
N PRO A 13 -5.16 -11.39 -6.48
CA PRO A 13 -4.93 -10.52 -7.64
C PRO A 13 -5.61 -9.16 -7.41
N LEU A 14 -5.15 -8.43 -6.39
CA LEU A 14 -5.72 -7.20 -5.90
C LEU A 14 -4.59 -6.23 -5.54
N THR A 15 -4.60 -5.06 -6.18
CA THR A 15 -3.75 -3.94 -5.82
C THR A 15 -4.56 -2.91 -5.04
N ILE A 16 -3.99 -2.38 -3.94
CA ILE A 16 -4.59 -1.28 -3.19
C ILE A 16 -3.87 0.03 -3.51
N VAL A 17 -4.58 0.95 -4.16
CA VAL A 17 -4.16 2.34 -4.33
C VAL A 17 -4.93 3.21 -3.33
N LEU A 18 -4.26 3.58 -2.24
CA LEU A 18 -4.81 4.33 -1.12
C LEU A 18 -4.56 5.84 -1.31
N SER A 19 -5.55 6.52 -1.88
CA SER A 19 -5.60 7.99 -1.91
C SER A 19 -6.05 8.51 -0.54
N TRP A 20 -5.22 9.33 0.10
CA TRP A 20 -5.51 9.87 1.44
C TRP A 20 -5.57 11.40 1.43
N MET A 21 -6.30 11.95 2.41
CA MET A 21 -6.41 13.40 2.65
C MET A 21 -6.43 13.72 4.15
N GLU A 22 -7.10 12.92 4.96
CA GLU A 22 -7.32 13.16 6.39
C GLU A 22 -6.92 11.97 7.27
N GLN A 23 -6.94 12.16 8.58
CA GLN A 23 -6.41 11.22 9.57
C GLN A 23 -7.11 9.85 9.63
N LYS A 24 -8.38 9.73 9.25
CA LYS A 24 -9.04 8.41 9.20
C LYS A 24 -8.47 7.54 8.08
N ALA A 25 -8.03 8.12 6.96
CA ALA A 25 -7.29 7.37 5.94
C ALA A 25 -5.95 6.83 6.48
N VAL A 26 -5.28 7.56 7.38
CA VAL A 26 -4.09 7.07 8.09
C VAL A 26 -4.45 5.89 9.02
N ALA A 27 -5.58 5.94 9.72
CA ALA A 27 -6.05 4.81 10.53
C ALA A 27 -6.35 3.56 9.68
N ILE A 28 -6.90 3.75 8.47
CA ILE A 28 -7.12 2.67 7.50
C ILE A 28 -5.77 2.07 7.06
N LEU A 29 -4.78 2.91 6.70
CA LEU A 29 -3.43 2.46 6.36
C LEU A 29 -2.86 1.58 7.48
N TRP A 30 -2.84 2.06 8.72
CA TRP A 30 -2.33 1.28 9.86
C TRP A 30 -3.08 -0.04 10.07
N SER A 31 -4.40 -0.03 9.85
CA SER A 31 -5.20 -1.26 9.96
C SER A 31 -4.80 -2.28 8.89
N LEU A 32 -4.59 -1.85 7.65
CA LEU A 32 -4.11 -2.72 6.56
C LEU A 32 -2.72 -3.28 6.85
N LEU A 33 -1.80 -2.44 7.31
CA LEU A 33 -0.45 -2.86 7.70
C LEU A 33 -0.49 -3.86 8.87
N SER A 34 -1.36 -3.64 9.87
CA SER A 34 -1.55 -4.56 11.00
C SER A 34 -2.16 -5.90 10.58
N LEU A 35 -2.96 -5.93 9.50
CA LEU A 35 -3.49 -7.16 8.91
C LEU A 35 -2.46 -7.89 8.03
N GLY A 36 -1.26 -7.33 7.87
CA GLY A 36 -0.19 -7.90 7.06
C GLY A 36 -0.36 -7.69 5.56
N VAL A 37 -1.20 -6.73 5.15
CA VAL A 37 -1.33 -6.35 3.74
C VAL A 37 -0.05 -5.65 3.27
N LYS A 38 0.45 -6.05 2.10
CA LYS A 38 1.65 -5.53 1.45
C LYS A 38 1.35 -4.99 0.05
N GLY A 39 2.30 -4.27 -0.56
CA GLY A 39 2.19 -3.77 -1.93
C GLY A 39 1.19 -2.62 -2.09
N ILE A 40 0.98 -1.83 -1.03
CA ILE A 40 0.04 -0.70 -1.03
C ILE A 40 0.71 0.49 -1.71
N TYR A 41 0.00 1.15 -2.62
CA TYR A 41 0.41 2.43 -3.20
C TYR A 41 -0.31 3.58 -2.50
N MET A 42 0.45 4.50 -1.89
CA MET A 42 -0.10 5.62 -1.13
C MET A 42 0.18 6.95 -1.84
N GLY A 43 -0.84 7.81 -1.93
CA GLY A 43 -0.75 9.09 -2.62
C GLY A 43 -1.84 10.10 -2.25
N PRO A 44 -1.79 11.34 -2.77
CA PRO A 44 -0.84 11.80 -3.80
C PRO A 44 0.53 12.23 -3.24
N VAL A 45 0.64 12.50 -1.94
CA VAL A 45 1.89 12.86 -1.28
C VAL A 45 2.05 12.05 0.01
N PRO A 46 3.27 11.80 0.49
CA PRO A 46 3.46 11.22 1.82
C PRO A 46 2.82 12.11 2.91
N PRO A 47 2.22 11.53 3.96
CA PRO A 47 1.84 12.28 5.13
C PRO A 47 3.03 13.03 5.73
N ALA A 48 2.80 14.24 6.23
CA ALA A 48 3.87 15.12 6.73
C ALA A 48 4.67 14.53 7.91
N TRP A 49 4.16 13.49 8.57
CA TRP A 49 4.85 12.76 9.64
C TRP A 49 5.76 11.64 9.13
N VAL A 50 5.66 11.25 7.85
CA VAL A 50 6.54 10.27 7.22
C VAL A 50 7.82 10.99 6.81
N ASN A 51 8.91 10.69 7.51
CA ASN A 51 10.26 11.04 7.09
C ASN A 51 10.93 9.86 6.36
N ASP A 52 12.16 10.06 5.89
CA ASP A 52 12.89 9.05 5.11
C ASP A 52 13.12 7.75 5.90
N ASP A 53 13.43 7.83 7.20
CA ASP A 53 13.63 6.64 8.06
C ASP A 53 12.34 5.82 8.19
N ILE A 54 11.22 6.50 8.43
CA ILE A 54 9.91 5.85 8.52
C ILE A 54 9.53 5.26 7.16
N LEU A 55 9.74 5.99 6.07
CA LEU A 55 9.44 5.52 4.73
C LEU A 55 10.27 4.27 4.40
N ALA A 56 11.55 4.25 4.74
CA ALA A 56 12.42 3.10 4.54
C ALA A 56 11.89 1.86 5.27
N VAL A 57 11.49 2.00 6.54
CA VAL A 57 10.88 0.89 7.29
C VAL A 57 9.57 0.43 6.65
N LEU A 58 8.71 1.37 6.23
CA LEU A 58 7.43 1.03 5.59
C LEU A 58 7.63 0.31 4.26
N THR A 59 8.60 0.74 3.45
CA THR A 59 8.94 0.08 2.19
C THR A 59 9.56 -1.30 2.43
N GLU A 60 10.56 -1.42 3.31
CA GLU A 60 11.26 -2.69 3.54
C GLU A 60 10.37 -3.77 4.18
N GLN A 61 9.53 -3.39 5.15
CA GLN A 61 8.75 -4.36 5.92
C GLN A 61 7.39 -4.66 5.28
N TYR A 62 6.76 -3.63 4.68
CA TYR A 62 5.39 -3.71 4.19
C TYR A 62 5.24 -3.54 2.68
N ASP A 63 6.34 -3.34 1.94
CA ASP A 63 6.29 -3.11 0.49
C ASP A 63 5.35 -1.93 0.16
N LEU A 64 5.48 -0.84 0.94
CA LEU A 64 4.72 0.39 0.72
C LEU A 64 5.39 1.18 -0.42
N HIS A 65 4.60 1.55 -1.42
CA HIS A 65 4.99 2.40 -2.53
C HIS A 65 4.32 3.78 -2.43
N LEU A 66 4.99 4.81 -2.95
CA LEU A 66 4.35 6.08 -3.21
C LEU A 66 3.82 6.07 -4.65
N THR A 67 2.64 6.66 -4.86
CA THR A 67 2.12 6.87 -6.22
C THR A 67 3.04 7.81 -7.00
N SER A 68 3.23 7.53 -8.29
CA SER A 68 4.11 8.29 -9.16
C SER A 68 3.39 8.78 -10.42
N ASN A 69 3.86 8.40 -11.61
CA ASN A 69 3.15 8.58 -12.86
C ASN A 69 2.13 7.45 -13.06
N PRO A 70 0.87 7.74 -13.46
CA PRO A 70 -0.15 6.72 -13.66
C PRO A 70 0.24 5.58 -14.62
N GLU A 71 0.99 5.86 -15.70
CA GLU A 71 1.40 4.85 -16.67
C GLU A 71 2.41 3.87 -16.07
N GLU A 72 3.37 4.37 -15.30
CA GLU A 72 4.38 3.56 -14.62
C GLU A 72 3.77 2.74 -13.48
N ASP A 73 2.95 3.38 -12.64
CA ASP A 73 2.22 2.73 -11.56
C ASP A 73 1.36 1.58 -12.11
N LEU A 74 0.54 1.83 -13.15
CA LEU A 74 -0.30 0.80 -13.76
C LEU A 74 0.52 -0.36 -14.33
N LYS A 75 1.65 -0.06 -14.98
CA LYS A 75 2.54 -1.09 -15.53
C LYS A 75 3.09 -1.99 -14.43
N GLN A 76 3.51 -1.42 -13.29
CA GLN A 76 3.99 -2.17 -12.14
C GLN A 76 2.87 -3.03 -11.54
N MET A 77 1.70 -2.42 -11.27
CA MET A 77 0.55 -3.08 -10.62
C MET A 77 0.00 -4.26 -11.42
N LEU A 78 -0.04 -4.17 -12.76
CA LEU A 78 -0.56 -5.22 -13.63
C LEU A 78 0.47 -6.31 -13.96
N SER A 79 1.74 -6.08 -13.62
CA SER A 79 2.81 -7.06 -13.83
C SER A 79 3.06 -7.96 -12.62
N ALA A 80 2.48 -7.60 -11.47
CA ALA A 80 2.57 -8.32 -10.20
C ALA A 80 1.68 -9.56 -10.16
#